data_AF-N6YZ61-F1
#
_entry.id   AF-N6YZ61-F1
#
_cell.length_a   1.000
_cell.length_b   1.000
_cell.length_c   1.000
_cell.angle_alpha   90.00
_cell.angle_beta   90.00
_cell.angle_gamma   90.00
#
_symmetry.space_group_name_H-M   'P 1'
#
loop_
_entity.id
_entity.type
_entity.pdbx_description
1 polymer ?
#
loop_
_entity_poly.entity_id
_entity_poly.type
_entity_poly.pdbx_seq_one_letter_code
_entity_poly.pdbx_strand_id
1 'polypeptide(L)'
;SAAASAAGIEAGQRAASALALLPELRLQPRDPAREAEALAEIATWAGRFSPRISLSAPDAVLLEISSCLRLFGGAAPIEAALQEGLAELGFVALPGCAPTALAARWLARARAAPSGPSTPSGPSAPSSSSTPSTPATPSAASSPPADATHLPQADMQDWRVALDPLPLELLREEDACDAATLELLAGLGLRTLGELRRLPPAGLARRGAQA
;
A
#
# COMPACT_ATOMS: atom_id res chain seq x y z
N SER A 1 -14.94 -5.40 -4.21
CA SER A 1 -15.33 -4.27 -5.10
C SER A 1 -15.68 -3.07 -4.24
N ALA A 2 -15.27 -1.86 -4.62
CA ALA A 2 -15.58 -0.63 -3.88
C ALA A 2 -17.09 -0.42 -3.67
N ALA A 3 -17.91 -0.77 -4.68
CA ALA A 3 -19.36 -0.69 -4.58
C ALA A 3 -19.95 -1.66 -3.53
N ALA A 4 -19.38 -2.86 -3.41
CA ALA A 4 -19.80 -3.82 -2.39
C ALA A 4 -19.40 -3.36 -0.99
N SER A 5 -18.17 -2.84 -0.83
CA SER A 5 -17.71 -2.26 0.44
C SER A 5 -18.53 -1.05 0.85
N ALA A 6 -18.92 -0.18 -0.09
CA ALA A 6 -19.81 0.95 0.17
C ALA A 6 -21.22 0.51 0.61
N ALA A 7 -21.67 -0.69 0.22
CA ALA A 7 -22.91 -1.31 0.68
C ALA A 7 -22.77 -2.05 2.02
N GLY A 8 -21.61 -1.94 2.69
CA GLY A 8 -21.35 -2.57 3.99
C GLY A 8 -20.96 -4.05 3.92
N ILE A 9 -20.55 -4.54 2.74
CA ILE A 9 -20.04 -5.91 2.59
C ILE A 9 -18.55 -5.95 2.92
N GLU A 10 -18.18 -6.83 3.85
CA GLU A 10 -16.81 -6.99 4.33
C GLU A 10 -16.18 -8.32 3.90
N ALA A 11 -14.86 -8.34 3.79
CA ALA A 11 -14.12 -9.58 3.54
C ALA A 11 -14.29 -10.55 4.71
N GLY A 12 -14.48 -11.84 4.41
CA GLY A 12 -14.75 -12.88 5.42
C GLY A 12 -16.22 -13.00 5.85
N GLN A 13 -17.09 -12.10 5.41
CA GLN A 13 -18.54 -12.19 5.65
C GLN A 13 -19.13 -13.42 4.94
N ARG A 14 -20.10 -14.10 5.59
CA ARG A 14 -20.82 -15.22 4.96
C ARG A 14 -21.61 -14.71 3.76
N ALA A 15 -21.61 -15.48 2.66
CA ALA A 15 -22.32 -15.13 1.42
C ALA A 15 -23.81 -14.81 1.65
N ALA A 16 -24.49 -15.57 2.50
CA ALA A 16 -25.89 -15.32 2.85
C ALA A 16 -26.10 -13.97 3.53
N SER A 17 -25.18 -13.55 4.42
CA SER A 17 -25.24 -12.26 5.09
C SER A 17 -24.98 -11.10 4.12
N ALA A 18 -24.03 -11.27 3.20
CA ALA A 18 -23.75 -10.26 2.17
C ALA A 18 -24.93 -10.09 1.19
N LEU A 19 -25.57 -11.19 0.77
CA LEU A 19 -26.77 -11.17 -0.07
C LEU A 19 -27.99 -10.58 0.64
N ALA A 20 -28.08 -10.70 1.97
CA ALA A 20 -29.13 -10.04 2.73
C ALA A 20 -28.99 -8.50 2.74
N LEU A 21 -27.74 -8.00 2.73
CA LEU A 21 -27.46 -6.55 2.62
C LEU A 21 -27.64 -6.03 1.19
N LEU A 22 -27.20 -6.81 0.19
CA LEU A 22 -27.27 -6.46 -1.22
C LEU A 22 -27.73 -7.67 -2.04
N PRO A 23 -29.05 -7.82 -2.28
CA PRO A 23 -29.60 -8.97 -3.02
C PRO A 23 -29.07 -9.10 -4.45
N GLU A 24 -28.72 -7.98 -5.09
CA GLU A 24 -28.15 -7.91 -6.44
C GLU A 24 -26.63 -8.21 -6.48
N LEU A 25 -26.03 -8.62 -5.35
CA LEU A 25 -24.61 -8.93 -5.25
C LEU A 25 -24.26 -10.11 -6.14
N ARG A 26 -23.35 -9.87 -7.09
CA ARG A 26 -22.76 -10.93 -7.91
C ARG A 26 -21.64 -11.61 -7.14
N LEU A 27 -21.87 -12.86 -6.77
CA LEU A 27 -20.85 -13.72 -6.16
C LEU A 27 -20.05 -14.42 -7.25
N GLN A 28 -18.73 -14.34 -7.15
CA GLN A 28 -17.80 -15.04 -8.02
C GLN A 28 -16.96 -16.00 -7.18
N PRO A 29 -16.87 -17.29 -7.53
CA PRO A 29 -15.96 -18.21 -6.87
C PRO A 29 -14.52 -17.72 -7.00
N ARG A 30 -13.78 -17.79 -5.90
CA ARG A 30 -12.35 -17.48 -5.91
C ARG A 30 -11.59 -18.55 -6.70
N ASP A 31 -10.71 -18.13 -7.60
CA ASP A 31 -9.83 -19.00 -8.38
C ASP A 31 -8.37 -18.65 -8.08
N PRO A 32 -7.75 -19.28 -7.06
CA PRO A 32 -6.39 -18.97 -6.65
C PRO A 32 -5.33 -19.24 -7.74
N ALA A 33 -5.60 -20.17 -8.66
CA ALA A 33 -4.67 -20.47 -9.74
C ALA A 33 -4.59 -19.31 -10.72
N ARG A 34 -5.75 -18.77 -11.14
CA ARG A 34 -5.80 -17.58 -11.99
C ARG A 34 -5.24 -16.33 -11.31
N GLU A 35 -5.46 -16.15 -10.00
CA GLU A 35 -4.85 -15.05 -9.24
C GLU A 35 -3.32 -15.14 -9.28
N ALA A 36 -2.76 -16.34 -9.11
CA ALA A 36 -1.32 -16.57 -9.16
C ALA A 36 -0.74 -16.36 -10.57
N GLU A 37 -1.45 -16.80 -11.62
CA GLU A 37 -1.08 -16.55 -13.02
C GLU A 37 -1.05 -15.05 -13.31
N ALA A 38 -2.09 -14.31 -12.92
CA ALA A 38 -2.13 -12.85 -13.08
C ALA A 38 -0.98 -12.15 -12.34
N LEU A 39 -0.64 -12.58 -11.13
CA LEU A 39 0.53 -12.06 -10.40
C LEU A 39 1.85 -12.33 -11.13
N ALA A 40 2.00 -13.52 -11.72
CA ALA A 40 3.19 -13.87 -12.49
C ALA A 40 3.30 -13.03 -13.78
N GLU A 41 2.18 -12.74 -14.44
CA GLU A 41 2.13 -11.84 -15.59
C GLU A 41 2.53 -10.40 -15.21
N ILE A 42 1.99 -9.88 -14.10
CA ILE A 42 2.37 -8.57 -13.56
C ILE A 42 3.88 -8.53 -13.26
N ALA A 43 4.42 -9.55 -12.59
CA ALA A 43 5.84 -9.63 -12.29
C ALA A 43 6.72 -9.67 -13.54
N THR A 44 6.29 -10.41 -14.58
CA THR A 44 6.99 -10.47 -15.86
C THR A 44 7.02 -9.11 -16.54
N TRP A 45 5.86 -8.43 -16.61
CA TRP A 45 5.77 -7.07 -17.17
C TRP A 45 6.61 -6.05 -16.38
N ALA A 46 6.59 -6.15 -15.05
CA ALA A 46 7.33 -5.28 -14.15
C ALA A 46 8.87 -5.42 -14.31
N GLY A 47 9.34 -6.49 -14.96
CA GLY A 47 10.76 -6.73 -15.29
C GLY A 47 11.42 -5.58 -16.06
N ARG A 48 10.63 -4.72 -16.71
CA ARG A 48 11.13 -3.51 -17.39
C ARG A 48 11.65 -2.43 -16.43
N PHE A 49 11.26 -2.47 -15.15
CA PHE A 49 11.65 -1.48 -14.14
C PHE A 49 12.77 -1.96 -13.22
N SER A 50 12.82 -3.27 -12.95
CA SER A 50 13.87 -3.89 -12.15
C SER A 50 14.13 -5.32 -12.57
N PRO A 51 15.40 -5.77 -12.64
CA PRO A 51 15.73 -7.18 -12.84
C PRO A 51 15.52 -8.02 -11.56
N ARG A 52 15.24 -7.41 -10.41
CA ARG A 52 15.07 -8.07 -9.12
C ARG A 52 13.63 -7.97 -8.67
N ILE A 53 12.88 -9.04 -8.96
CA ILE A 53 11.46 -9.15 -8.69
C ILE A 53 11.19 -10.45 -7.92
N SER A 54 10.30 -10.37 -6.94
CA SER A 54 9.78 -11.55 -6.25
C SER A 54 8.26 -11.47 -6.11
N LEU A 55 7.61 -12.63 -6.18
CA LEU A 55 6.21 -12.78 -5.87
C LEU A 55 6.04 -12.95 -4.36
N SER A 56 5.14 -12.18 -3.76
CA SER A 56 4.72 -12.35 -2.38
C SER A 56 3.22 -12.64 -2.37
N ALA A 57 2.91 -13.93 -2.38
CA ALA A 57 1.54 -14.43 -2.42
C ALA A 57 0.71 -13.91 -1.21
N PRO A 58 -0.62 -13.81 -1.36
CA PRO A 58 -1.40 -14.09 -2.56
C PRO A 58 -1.63 -12.89 -3.49
N ASP A 59 -1.08 -11.72 -3.19
CA ASP A 59 -1.55 -10.45 -3.76
C ASP A 59 -0.48 -9.37 -3.97
N ALA A 60 0.82 -9.69 -3.85
CA ALA A 60 1.89 -8.71 -3.96
C ALA A 60 3.01 -9.12 -4.93
N VAL A 61 3.55 -8.12 -5.62
CA VAL A 61 4.79 -8.21 -6.41
C VAL A 61 5.78 -7.20 -5.81
N LEU A 62 6.97 -7.68 -5.47
CA LEU A 62 8.01 -6.90 -4.81
C LEU A 62 9.13 -6.60 -5.81
N LEU A 63 9.54 -5.33 -5.89
CA LEU A 63 10.58 -4.86 -6.79
C LEU A 63 11.71 -4.22 -5.98
N GLU A 64 12.95 -4.62 -6.23
CA GLU A 64 14.13 -3.91 -5.71
C GLU A 64 14.57 -2.86 -6.73
N ILE A 65 14.30 -1.59 -6.45
CA ILE A 65 14.48 -0.50 -7.42
C ILE A 65 15.76 0.34 -7.22
N SER A 66 16.53 0.12 -6.15
CA SER A 66 17.66 0.98 -5.75
C SER A 66 18.71 1.10 -6.84
N SER A 67 19.02 -0.02 -7.50
CA SER A 67 19.98 -0.06 -8.62
C SER A 67 19.44 0.61 -9.89
N CYS A 68 18.12 0.71 -10.02
CA CYS A 68 17.43 1.25 -11.17
C CYS A 68 17.09 2.75 -11.02
N LEU A 69 17.11 3.30 -9.80
CA LEU A 69 16.72 4.69 -9.54
C LEU A 69 17.39 5.71 -10.46
N ARG A 70 18.70 5.55 -10.71
CA ARG A 70 19.44 6.48 -11.60
C ARG A 70 18.96 6.42 -13.06
N LEU A 71 18.55 5.25 -13.54
CA LEU A 71 18.07 5.05 -14.91
C LEU A 71 16.72 5.73 -15.13
N PHE A 72 15.88 5.75 -14.10
CA PHE A 72 14.50 6.28 -14.17
C PHE A 72 14.36 7.70 -13.60
N GLY A 73 15.45 8.32 -13.13
CA GLY A 73 15.40 9.66 -12.54
C GLY A 73 14.75 9.71 -11.15
N GLY A 74 14.79 8.61 -10.39
CA GLY A 74 14.26 8.49 -9.04
C GLY A 74 13.11 7.50 -8.90
N ALA A 75 12.53 7.43 -7.70
CA ALA A 75 11.45 6.48 -7.39
C ALA A 75 10.08 6.96 -7.89
N ALA A 76 9.79 8.27 -7.81
CA ALA A 76 8.50 8.82 -8.21
C ALA A 76 8.15 8.55 -9.70
N PRO A 77 9.08 8.69 -10.67
CA PRO A 77 8.80 8.30 -12.05
C PRO A 77 8.52 6.80 -12.22
N ILE A 78 9.20 5.94 -11.45
CA ILE A 78 8.94 4.49 -11.45
C ILE A 78 7.53 4.20 -10.93
N GLU A 79 7.14 4.80 -9.81
CA GLU A 79 5.80 4.62 -9.22
C GLU A 79 4.70 5.10 -10.18
N ALA A 80 4.87 6.26 -10.81
CA ALA A 80 3.92 6.78 -11.80
C ALA A 80 3.79 5.84 -13.01
N ALA A 81 4.90 5.38 -13.58
CA ALA A 81 4.90 4.47 -14.71
C ALA A 81 4.34 3.08 -14.36
N LEU A 82 4.56 2.61 -13.12
CA LEU A 82 3.96 1.39 -12.60
C LEU A 82 2.43 1.53 -12.53
N GLN A 83 1.93 2.61 -11.93
CA GLN A 83 0.49 2.85 -11.81
C GLN A 83 -0.19 2.96 -13.17
N GLU A 84 0.38 3.73 -14.09
CA GLU A 84 -0.16 3.91 -15.44
C GLU A 84 -0.21 2.60 -16.20
N GLY A 85 0.92 1.88 -16.28
CA GLY A 85 0.96 0.64 -17.05
C GLY A 85 0.18 -0.52 -16.42
N LEU A 86 0.03 -0.57 -15.09
CA LEU A 86 -0.88 -1.53 -14.45
C LEU A 86 -2.33 -1.22 -14.77
N ALA A 87 -2.72 0.05 -14.83
CA ALA A 87 -4.05 0.46 -15.24
C ALA A 87 -4.33 0.06 -16.70
N GLU A 88 -3.36 0.22 -17.61
CA GLU A 88 -3.44 -0.24 -19.00
C GLU A 88 -3.63 -1.77 -19.11
N LEU A 89 -2.99 -2.53 -18.23
CA LEU A 89 -3.16 -3.99 -18.13
C LEU A 89 -4.49 -4.40 -17.45
N GLY A 90 -5.27 -3.44 -16.96
CA GLY A 90 -6.55 -3.70 -16.30
C GLY A 90 -6.45 -4.02 -14.81
N PHE A 91 -5.31 -3.72 -14.18
CA PHE A 91 -5.08 -3.94 -12.76
C PHE A 91 -5.11 -2.63 -11.96
N VAL A 92 -5.58 -2.72 -10.72
CA VAL A 92 -5.44 -1.65 -9.73
C VAL A 92 -4.45 -2.15 -8.69
N ALA A 93 -3.34 -1.44 -8.54
CA ALA A 93 -2.34 -1.75 -7.53
C ALA A 93 -2.21 -0.61 -6.52
N LEU A 94 -1.86 -0.98 -5.30
CA LEU A 94 -1.57 -0.05 -4.21
C LEU A 94 -0.06 -0.07 -3.99
N PRO A 95 0.68 0.95 -4.45
CA PRO A 95 2.12 0.97 -4.26
C PRO A 95 2.47 1.19 -2.78
N GLY A 96 3.58 0.63 -2.37
CA GLY A 96 4.24 0.93 -1.11
C GLY A 96 5.75 0.92 -1.36
N CYS A 97 6.45 1.92 -0.84
CA CYS A 97 7.89 2.07 -1.03
C CYS A 97 8.56 2.24 0.33
N ALA A 98 9.54 1.40 0.62
CA ALA A 98 10.34 1.46 1.83
C ALA A 98 11.71 0.80 1.58
N PRO A 99 12.71 1.01 2.46
CA PRO A 99 14.03 0.39 2.33
C PRO A 99 14.03 -1.14 2.46
N THR A 100 12.95 -1.74 2.95
CA THR A 100 12.79 -3.19 3.08
C THR A 100 11.49 -3.64 2.41
N ALA A 101 11.51 -4.87 1.88
CA ALA A 101 10.35 -5.43 1.19
C ALA A 101 9.12 -5.57 2.10
N LEU A 102 9.34 -6.00 3.35
CA LEU A 102 8.26 -6.13 4.35
C LEU A 102 7.61 -4.78 4.67
N ALA A 103 8.41 -3.72 4.87
CA ALA A 103 7.86 -2.39 5.14
C ALA A 103 7.12 -1.82 3.92
N ALA A 104 7.63 -2.06 2.71
CA ALA A 104 6.96 -1.66 1.47
C ALA A 104 5.60 -2.35 1.34
N ARG A 105 5.53 -3.65 1.65
CA ARG A 105 4.28 -4.43 1.67
C ARG A 105 3.28 -3.90 2.70
N TRP A 106 3.72 -3.62 3.92
CA TRP A 106 2.85 -3.05 4.95
C TRP A 106 2.28 -1.68 4.55
N LEU A 107 3.11 -0.81 3.96
CA LEU A 107 2.64 0.49 3.46
C LEU A 107 1.64 0.34 2.31
N ALA A 108 1.83 -0.63 1.41
CA ALA A 108 0.88 -0.94 0.36
C ALA A 108 -0.47 -1.41 0.94
N ARG A 109 -0.45 -2.32 1.91
CA ARG A 109 -1.67 -2.83 2.56
C ARG A 109 -2.41 -1.79 3.39
N ALA A 110 -1.69 -0.88 4.02
CA ALA A 110 -2.30 0.23 4.75
C ALA A 110 -3.22 1.10 3.87
N ARG A 111 -2.93 1.16 2.56
CA ARG A 111 -3.76 1.87 1.58
C ARG A 111 -4.99 1.07 1.14
N ALA A 112 -5.00 -0.25 1.38
CA ALA A 112 -6.11 -1.15 1.06
C ALA A 112 -7.14 -1.23 2.18
N ALA A 113 -6.71 -1.00 3.42
CA ALA A 113 -7.59 -1.03 4.57
C ALA A 113 -8.68 0.03 4.39
N PRO A 114 -9.97 -0.34 4.46
CA PRO A 114 -11.03 0.66 4.52
C PRO A 114 -10.73 1.50 5.75
N SER A 115 -10.66 2.82 5.56
CA SER A 115 -10.62 3.77 6.66
C SER A 115 -11.76 3.37 7.60
N GLY A 116 -11.44 3.00 8.84
CA GLY A 116 -12.47 2.67 9.85
C GLY A 116 -13.52 3.78 9.92
N PRO A 117 -14.73 3.50 10.44
CA PRO A 117 -15.92 4.33 10.25
C PRO A 117 -15.61 5.81 10.46
N SER A 118 -15.45 6.52 9.34
CA SER A 118 -15.39 7.97 9.32
C SER A 118 -16.73 8.42 9.88
N THR A 119 -16.71 8.87 11.12
CA THR A 119 -17.86 9.51 11.74
C THR A 119 -18.33 10.57 10.75
N PRO A 120 -19.61 10.58 10.33
CA PRO A 120 -20.10 11.64 9.48
C PRO A 120 -20.04 12.94 10.30
N SER A 121 -18.94 13.69 10.15
CA SER A 121 -18.89 15.09 10.53
C SER A 121 -19.98 15.80 9.74
N GLY A 122 -20.85 16.46 10.48
CA GLY A 122 -22.05 17.10 9.97
C GLY A 122 -21.78 18.10 8.83
N PRO A 123 -22.86 18.55 8.17
CA PRO A 123 -22.77 19.32 6.93
C PRO A 123 -22.04 20.65 7.16
N SER A 124 -20.83 20.77 6.62
CA SER A 124 -20.19 22.07 6.39
C SER A 124 -20.93 22.79 5.26
N ALA A 125 -21.35 24.01 5.57
CA ALA A 125 -22.08 24.90 4.68
C ALA A 125 -21.28 25.27 3.41
N PRO A 126 -21.96 25.59 2.31
CA PRO A 126 -21.32 25.96 1.05
C PRO A 126 -20.75 27.38 1.11
N SER A 127 -19.50 27.56 0.68
CA SER A 127 -18.97 28.86 0.26
C SER A 127 -18.76 28.82 -1.25
N SER A 128 -19.53 29.65 -1.96
CA SER A 128 -19.50 29.79 -3.41
C SER A 128 -18.41 30.76 -3.89
N SER A 129 -17.73 30.31 -4.95
CA SER A 129 -17.32 31.05 -6.17
C SER A 129 -16.42 32.29 -6.06
N SER A 130 -15.27 32.22 -6.75
CA SER A 130 -14.95 33.10 -7.89
C SER A 130 -13.74 32.56 -8.69
N THR A 131 -13.98 32.15 -9.94
CA THR A 131 -13.03 32.18 -11.07
C THR A 131 -13.53 33.28 -12.05
N PRO A 132 -12.90 33.65 -13.18
CA PRO A 132 -11.74 33.06 -13.88
C PRO A 132 -10.74 34.09 -14.48
N SER A 133 -9.64 33.61 -15.09
CA SER A 133 -9.19 34.04 -16.44
C SER A 133 -7.93 33.28 -16.90
N THR A 134 -8.03 32.67 -18.09
CA THR A 134 -6.99 32.05 -18.96
C THR A 134 -6.39 33.14 -19.87
N PRO A 135 -5.51 32.89 -20.88
CA PRO A 135 -4.60 31.77 -21.18
C PRO A 135 -3.16 32.22 -21.59
N ALA A 136 -2.19 31.30 -21.64
CA ALA A 136 -1.05 31.40 -22.56
C ALA A 136 -0.30 30.06 -22.73
N THR A 137 -0.15 29.62 -23.98
CA THR A 137 0.93 28.76 -24.51
C THR A 137 1.55 29.56 -25.68
N PRO A 138 2.83 29.40 -26.08
CA PRO A 138 3.32 28.10 -26.57
C PRO A 138 4.84 27.80 -26.38
N SER A 139 5.16 26.53 -26.66
CA SER A 139 6.32 26.08 -27.47
C SER A 139 7.74 25.92 -26.89
N ALA A 140 8.27 24.75 -27.26
CA ALA A 140 9.62 24.44 -27.73
C ALA A 140 10.63 23.81 -26.74
N ALA A 141 11.05 22.62 -27.17
CA ALA A 141 12.17 21.80 -26.73
C ALA A 141 13.49 22.55 -26.54
N SER A 142 14.26 22.14 -25.53
CA SER A 142 15.70 21.87 -25.69
C SER A 142 16.24 21.06 -24.50
N SER A 143 17.04 20.03 -24.77
CA SER A 143 18.04 19.42 -23.86
C SER A 143 19.44 19.99 -24.20
N PRO A 144 20.54 19.64 -23.48
CA PRO A 144 20.81 19.55 -22.03
C PRO A 144 21.99 20.49 -21.61
N PRO A 145 22.57 20.39 -20.38
CA PRO A 145 23.83 19.64 -20.31
C PRO A 145 23.98 18.75 -19.06
N ALA A 146 24.94 17.84 -19.17
CA ALA A 146 25.46 17.01 -18.09
C ALA A 146 26.20 17.86 -17.05
N ASP A 147 25.77 17.76 -15.79
CA ASP A 147 26.69 17.74 -14.65
C ASP A 147 26.01 17.05 -13.46
N ALA A 148 26.70 16.05 -12.91
CA ALA A 148 26.26 15.32 -11.75
C ALA A 148 26.33 16.25 -10.53
N THR A 149 25.23 16.40 -9.77
CA THR A 149 25.21 16.51 -8.29
C THR A 149 23.76 16.63 -7.79
N HIS A 150 23.40 15.71 -6.89
CA HIS A 150 22.19 15.65 -6.04
C HIS A 150 20.83 15.47 -6.75
N LEU A 151 20.47 14.21 -7.02
CA LEU A 151 19.09 13.81 -7.28
C LEU A 151 18.28 13.96 -5.99
N PRO A 152 17.08 14.59 -6.01
CA PRO A 152 16.17 14.51 -4.89
C PRO A 152 15.69 13.06 -4.76
N GLN A 153 16.19 12.35 -3.75
CA GLN A 153 15.60 11.10 -3.30
C GLN A 153 14.15 11.40 -2.92
N ALA A 154 13.18 10.73 -3.53
CA ALA A 154 11.81 10.72 -3.01
C ALA A 154 11.93 10.32 -1.53
N ASP A 155 11.51 11.21 -0.62
CA ASP A 155 11.94 11.25 0.78
C ASP A 155 11.75 9.91 1.50
N MET A 156 12.79 9.07 1.42
CA MET A 156 12.92 7.78 2.07
C MET A 156 13.13 7.93 3.59
N GLN A 157 12.92 9.15 4.13
CA GLN A 157 12.94 9.48 5.54
C GLN A 157 11.57 9.22 6.21
N ASP A 158 10.46 9.34 5.50
CA ASP A 158 9.12 9.35 6.12
C ASP A 158 8.49 7.97 6.31
N TRP A 159 9.03 6.91 5.70
CA TRP A 159 8.43 5.57 5.80
C TRP A 159 8.33 5.08 7.24
N ARG A 160 9.28 5.44 8.13
CA ARG A 160 9.25 5.06 9.54
C ARG A 160 8.04 5.67 10.26
N VAL A 161 7.73 6.93 9.94
CA VAL A 161 6.57 7.64 10.49
C VAL A 161 5.28 7.10 9.86
N ALA A 162 5.31 6.79 8.56
CA ALA A 162 4.17 6.17 7.86
C ALA A 162 3.84 4.76 8.37
N LEU A 163 4.81 4.05 8.97
CA LEU A 163 4.57 2.77 9.64
C LEU A 163 3.93 2.91 11.02
N ASP A 164 4.16 4.02 11.73
CA ASP A 164 3.71 4.17 13.12
C ASP A 164 2.19 3.99 13.33
N PRO A 165 1.28 4.47 12.45
CA PRO A 165 -0.17 4.28 12.64
C PRO A 165 -0.66 2.88 12.23
N LEU A 166 0.21 2.00 11.70
CA LEU A 166 -0.25 0.73 11.15
C LEU A 166 -0.61 -0.28 12.26
N PRO A 167 -1.66 -1.10 12.05
CA PRO A 167 -2.12 -2.09 13.02
C PRO A 167 -1.09 -3.20 13.25
N LEU A 168 -0.99 -3.71 14.48
CA LEU A 168 -0.05 -4.79 14.85
C LEU A 168 -0.37 -6.10 14.14
N GLU A 169 -1.60 -6.28 13.69
CA GLU A 169 -2.12 -7.44 13.00
C GLU A 169 -1.34 -7.72 11.70
N LEU A 170 -0.70 -6.70 11.11
CA LEU A 170 0.21 -6.84 9.98
C LEU A 170 1.48 -7.67 10.31
N LEU A 171 1.86 -7.78 11.59
CA LEU A 171 2.99 -8.61 12.00
C LEU A 171 2.70 -10.11 11.88
N ARG A 172 1.44 -10.52 11.74
CA ARG A 172 1.09 -11.93 11.45
C ARG A 172 1.53 -12.35 10.05
N GLU A 173 1.73 -11.38 9.18
CA GLU A 173 2.08 -11.62 7.79
C GLU A 173 3.56 -12.00 7.68
N GLU A 174 3.85 -12.96 6.80
CA GLU A 174 5.22 -13.49 6.57
C GLU A 174 5.89 -14.07 7.83
N ASP A 175 5.10 -14.58 8.79
CA ASP A 175 5.58 -15.18 10.03
C ASP A 175 6.48 -14.23 10.86
N ALA A 176 6.33 -12.91 10.69
CA ALA A 176 7.11 -11.92 11.40
C ALA A 176 6.84 -11.91 12.91
N CYS A 177 5.66 -12.37 13.34
CA CYS A 177 5.29 -12.52 14.74
C CYS A 177 4.21 -13.60 14.91
N ASP A 178 4.38 -14.46 15.92
CA ASP A 178 3.42 -15.53 16.19
C ASP A 178 2.12 -15.00 16.85
N ALA A 179 1.07 -15.83 16.80
CA ALA A 179 -0.24 -15.45 17.34
C ALA A 179 -0.19 -15.17 18.85
N ALA A 180 0.60 -15.96 19.60
CA ALA A 180 0.72 -15.85 21.04
C ALA A 180 1.39 -14.53 21.46
N THR A 181 2.45 -14.12 20.77
CA THR A 181 3.12 -12.84 21.00
C THR A 181 2.18 -11.70 20.66
N LEU A 182 1.40 -11.79 19.58
CA LEU A 182 0.45 -10.73 19.23
C LEU A 182 -0.70 -10.60 20.22
N GLU A 183 -1.22 -11.71 20.73
CA GLU A 183 -2.22 -11.69 21.82
C GLU A 183 -1.63 -11.07 23.09
N LEU A 184 -0.37 -11.37 23.42
CA LEU A 184 0.33 -10.76 24.53
C LEU A 184 0.49 -9.24 24.33
N LEU A 185 0.94 -8.80 23.15
CA LEU A 185 1.07 -7.38 22.81
C LEU A 185 -0.29 -6.65 22.86
N ALA A 186 -1.34 -7.29 22.34
CA ALA A 186 -2.71 -6.78 22.44
C ALA A 186 -3.17 -6.69 23.91
N GLY A 187 -2.80 -7.67 24.75
CA GLY A 187 -3.05 -7.66 26.20
C GLY A 187 -2.33 -6.53 26.95
N LEU A 188 -1.21 -6.03 26.41
CA LEU A 188 -0.50 -4.84 26.91
C LEU A 188 -1.15 -3.52 26.47
N GLY A 189 -2.22 -3.57 25.68
CA GLY A 189 -2.90 -2.38 25.15
C GLY A 189 -2.27 -1.81 23.88
N LEU A 190 -1.26 -2.46 23.32
CA LEU A 190 -0.65 -2.03 22.06
C LEU A 190 -1.57 -2.41 20.89
N ARG A 191 -1.75 -1.47 19.96
CA ARG A 191 -2.58 -1.62 18.77
C ARG A 191 -1.83 -1.20 17.51
N THR A 192 -0.76 -0.42 17.62
CA THR A 192 -0.01 0.09 16.46
C THR A 192 1.48 -0.23 16.51
N LEU A 193 2.12 -0.29 15.33
CA LEU A 193 3.57 -0.48 15.21
C LEU A 193 4.35 0.64 15.90
N GLY A 194 3.83 1.87 15.89
CA GLY A 194 4.45 3.02 16.55
C GLY A 194 4.44 2.93 18.08
N GLU A 195 3.44 2.28 18.67
CA GLU A 195 3.40 2.00 20.11
C GLU A 195 4.43 0.92 20.47
N LEU A 196 4.49 -0.16 19.67
CA LEU A 196 5.48 -1.22 19.85
C LEU A 196 6.91 -0.66 19.75
N ARG A 197 7.19 0.20 18.77
CA ARG A 197 8.52 0.84 18.59
C ARG A 197 8.91 1.76 19.74
N ARG A 198 7.94 2.31 20.46
CA ARG A 198 8.18 3.18 21.63
C ARG A 198 8.40 2.39 22.92
N LEU A 199 8.15 1.09 22.95
CA LEU A 199 8.43 0.28 24.12
C LEU A 199 9.93 0.09 24.34
N PRO A 200 10.39 0.16 25.60
CA PRO A 200 11.77 -0.20 25.92
C PRO A 200 11.99 -1.70 25.66
N PRO A 201 13.08 -2.10 24.98
CA PRO A 201 13.37 -3.51 24.66
C PRO A 201 13.37 -4.44 25.88
N ALA A 202 13.79 -3.91 27.04
CA ALA A 202 13.81 -4.64 28.31
C ALA A 202 12.42 -5.02 28.84
N GLY A 203 11.35 -4.32 28.43
CA GLY A 203 9.97 -4.61 28.83
C GLY A 203 9.38 -5.84 28.13
N LEU A 204 9.82 -6.10 26.89
CA LEU A 204 9.39 -7.24 26.06
C LEU A 204 10.12 -8.53 26.49
N ALA A 205 11.44 -8.46 26.67
CA ALA A 205 12.27 -9.60 27.06
C ALA A 205 11.89 -10.19 28.43
N ARG A 206 11.44 -9.36 29.38
CA ARG A 206 10.99 -9.82 30.71
C ARG A 206 9.66 -10.57 30.68
N ARG A 207 8.88 -10.45 29.62
CA ARG A 207 7.53 -11.01 29.50
C ARG A 207 7.42 -12.13 28.47
N GLY A 208 8.56 -12.64 27.97
CA GLY A 208 8.61 -13.80 27.08
C GLY A 208 8.30 -13.51 25.61
N ALA A 209 8.15 -12.24 25.23
CA ALA A 209 8.06 -11.85 23.82
C ALA A 209 9.47 -11.79 23.23
N GLN A 210 9.85 -12.80 22.43
CA GLN A 210 10.97 -12.67 21.50
C GLN A 210 10.40 -12.14 20.17
N ALA A 211 10.91 -10.98 19.76
CA ALA A 211 10.65 -10.38 18.45
C ALA A 211 11.72 -10.83 17.45
#